data_AF-A0A0C9T729-F1
#
_entry.id   AF-A0A0C9T729-F1
#
_cell.length_a   1.000
_cell.length_b   1.000
_cell.length_c   1.000
_cell.angle_alpha   90.00
_cell.angle_beta   90.00
_cell.angle_gamma   90.00
#
_symmetry.space_group_name_H-M   'P 1'
#
loop_
_entity.id
_entity.type
_entity.pdbx_description
1 polymer ?
#
loop_
_entity_poly.entity_id
_entity_poly.type
_entity_poly.pdbx_seq_one_letter_code
_entity_poly.pdbx_strand_id
1 'polypeptide(L)'
;MRSTLPTAFFRQAAARPRPPVSFTARRFASTSSENAQKKAQDALGVAQKNAEKLWENAKKVLGPLGERAGTLLGSYRQPVIYNAQVARELVKQIYIAERLQPPSSMATVTDAYSTLWGRAKSPAYWRGILVNGEWVKVGVYAAEAYGIFKIGEILGRRSLVGYNLH
;
A
#
# COMPACT_ATOMS: atom_id res chain seq x y z
N MET A 1 -70.21 7.68 -49.34
CA MET A 1 -69.06 7.63 -50.27
C MET A 1 -67.87 7.08 -49.52
N ARG A 2 -67.31 5.94 -49.98
CA ARG A 2 -66.09 5.33 -49.43
C ARG A 2 -64.88 5.97 -50.12
N SER A 3 -63.82 6.23 -49.37
CA SER A 3 -62.47 6.34 -49.91
C SER A 3 -61.45 5.90 -48.85
N THR A 4 -61.08 4.63 -48.93
CA THR A 4 -59.87 4.05 -48.35
C THR A 4 -58.73 4.23 -49.36
N LEU A 5 -57.60 4.78 -48.93
CA LEU A 5 -56.34 4.87 -49.69
C LEU A 5 -55.16 4.50 -48.78
N PRO A 6 -54.01 4.06 -49.35
CA PRO A 6 -53.45 2.74 -49.03
C PRO A 6 -52.12 2.75 -48.26
N THR A 7 -51.75 1.51 -47.95
CA THR A 7 -50.52 0.91 -47.44
C THR A 7 -49.18 1.52 -47.89
N ALA A 8 -48.21 1.42 -46.98
CA ALA A 8 -46.75 1.37 -47.17
C ALA A 8 -45.98 2.70 -47.30
N PHE A 9 -45.41 3.15 -46.18
CA PHE A 9 -44.06 3.69 -46.19
C PHE A 9 -43.21 3.02 -45.11
N PHE A 10 -42.26 2.23 -45.60
CA PHE A 10 -41.05 1.82 -44.90
C PHE A 10 -40.49 2.97 -44.06
N ARG A 11 -40.25 2.72 -42.76
CA ARG A 11 -39.15 3.39 -42.07
C ARG A 11 -38.43 2.41 -41.16
N GLN A 12 -37.60 1.64 -41.84
CA GLN A 12 -36.53 0.81 -41.31
C GLN A 12 -35.48 1.71 -40.63
N ALA A 13 -35.63 1.92 -39.32
CA ALA A 13 -34.66 2.65 -38.52
C ALA A 13 -33.68 1.66 -37.87
N ALA A 14 -32.58 1.42 -38.58
CA ALA A 14 -31.24 1.09 -38.09
C ALA A 14 -31.13 0.34 -36.74
N ALA A 15 -31.37 -0.98 -36.75
CA ALA A 15 -30.74 -1.86 -35.79
C ALA A 15 -29.23 -1.88 -36.06
N ARG A 16 -28.46 -1.06 -35.33
CA ARG A 16 -26.99 -1.16 -35.33
C ARG A 16 -26.60 -2.45 -34.61
N PRO A 17 -25.92 -3.41 -35.27
CA PRO A 17 -25.31 -4.52 -34.53
C PRO A 17 -24.18 -3.94 -33.68
N ARG A 18 -24.29 -4.06 -32.36
CA ARG A 18 -23.16 -3.83 -31.45
C ARG A 18 -22.09 -4.86 -31.78
N PRO A 19 -20.82 -4.48 -32.02
CA PRO A 19 -19.76 -5.47 -32.15
C PRO A 19 -19.70 -6.26 -30.84
N PRO A 20 -19.58 -7.60 -30.87
CA PRO A 20 -19.28 -8.35 -29.67
C PRO A 20 -17.90 -7.89 -29.17
N VAL A 21 -17.85 -7.35 -27.96
CA VAL A 21 -16.59 -7.08 -27.26
C VAL A 21 -16.01 -8.45 -26.93
N SER A 22 -15.17 -8.98 -27.82
CA SER A 22 -14.37 -10.15 -27.54
C SER A 22 -13.33 -9.74 -26.49
N PHE A 23 -13.67 -9.91 -25.22
CA PHE A 23 -12.65 -10.09 -24.20
C PHE A 23 -11.97 -11.42 -24.52
N THR A 24 -10.93 -11.38 -25.35
CA THR A 24 -9.96 -12.46 -25.43
C THR A 24 -9.34 -12.56 -24.05
N ALA A 25 -9.94 -13.39 -23.19
CA ALA A 25 -9.27 -13.90 -22.03
C ALA A 25 -7.98 -14.51 -22.55
N ARG A 26 -6.86 -13.83 -22.33
CA ARG A 26 -5.54 -14.43 -22.47
C ARG A 26 -5.50 -15.56 -21.46
N ARG A 27 -6.00 -16.72 -21.87
CA ARG A 27 -5.65 -17.99 -21.27
C ARG A 27 -4.15 -18.05 -21.42
N PHE A 28 -3.43 -17.75 -20.34
CA PHE A 28 -2.05 -18.16 -20.21
C PHE A 28 -2.08 -19.66 -20.47
N ALA A 29 -1.54 -20.06 -21.61
CA ALA A 29 -1.35 -21.45 -21.96
C ALA A 29 -0.45 -22.03 -20.87
N SER A 30 -1.04 -22.72 -19.91
CA SER A 30 -0.34 -23.64 -19.04
C SER A 30 0.09 -24.81 -19.92
N THR A 31 1.16 -24.61 -20.67
CA THR A 31 1.95 -25.71 -21.20
C THR A 31 2.41 -26.46 -19.96
N SER A 32 1.79 -27.63 -19.74
CA SER A 32 2.22 -28.67 -18.81
C SER A 32 3.65 -29.04 -19.14
N SER A 33 4.59 -28.26 -18.64
CA SER A 33 5.99 -28.61 -18.58
C SER A 33 6.17 -29.10 -17.15
N GLU A 34 6.24 -30.42 -16.98
CA GLU A 34 6.56 -31.06 -15.71
C GLU A 34 7.80 -30.42 -15.06
N ASN A 35 8.69 -29.85 -15.87
CA ASN A 35 9.87 -29.10 -15.44
C ASN A 35 9.58 -27.71 -14.83
N ALA A 36 8.53 -27.00 -15.26
CA ALA A 36 8.13 -25.73 -14.65
C ALA A 36 7.34 -25.95 -13.36
N GLN A 37 6.53 -27.02 -13.28
CA GLN A 37 5.88 -27.44 -12.04
C GLN A 37 6.90 -27.97 -11.02
N LYS A 38 7.91 -28.75 -11.44
CA LYS A 38 9.01 -29.17 -10.58
C LYS A 38 9.83 -27.98 -10.09
N LYS A 39 10.16 -27.01 -10.96
CA LYS A 39 10.85 -25.76 -10.53
C LYS A 39 10.00 -24.87 -9.63
N ALA A 40 8.70 -24.80 -9.86
CA ALA A 40 7.78 -24.10 -8.96
C ALA A 40 7.65 -24.83 -7.62
N GLN A 41 7.63 -26.17 -7.60
CA GLN A 41 7.61 -26.98 -6.37
C GLN A 41 8.95 -26.91 -5.63
N ASP A 42 10.08 -26.87 -6.34
CA ASP A 42 11.42 -26.69 -5.76
C ASP A 42 11.59 -25.26 -5.25
N ALA A 43 11.12 -24.25 -5.98
CA ALA A 43 11.14 -22.85 -5.53
C ALA A 43 10.18 -22.61 -4.37
N LEU A 44 9.00 -23.22 -4.39
CA LEU A 44 8.05 -23.19 -3.27
C LEU A 44 8.63 -23.96 -2.09
N GLY A 45 9.28 -25.09 -2.31
CA GLY A 45 9.95 -25.88 -1.27
C GLY A 45 11.16 -25.15 -0.67
N VAL A 46 11.92 -24.39 -1.45
CA VAL A 46 13.00 -23.53 -0.97
C VAL A 46 12.45 -22.29 -0.26
N ALA A 47 11.38 -21.68 -0.77
CA ALA A 47 10.68 -20.59 -0.10
C ALA A 47 10.02 -21.04 1.21
N GLN A 48 9.44 -22.24 1.24
CA GLN A 48 8.90 -22.88 2.44
C GLN A 48 10.00 -23.22 3.42
N LYS A 49 11.10 -23.83 2.99
CA LYS A 49 12.26 -24.11 3.86
C LYS A 49 12.89 -22.84 4.41
N ASN A 50 12.96 -21.77 3.63
CA ASN A 50 13.47 -20.47 4.09
C ASN A 50 12.48 -19.75 5.00
N ALA A 51 11.18 -19.82 4.71
CA ALA A 51 10.13 -19.30 5.57
C ALA A 51 10.06 -20.08 6.89
N GLU A 52 10.20 -21.41 6.86
CA GLU A 52 10.30 -22.28 8.02
C GLU A 52 11.55 -21.94 8.83
N LYS A 53 12.72 -21.80 8.20
CA LYS A 53 13.94 -21.36 8.91
C LYS A 53 13.78 -19.97 9.52
N LEU A 54 13.17 -19.03 8.81
CA LEU A 54 12.91 -17.68 9.31
C LEU A 54 11.91 -17.71 10.46
N TRP A 55 10.88 -18.55 10.36
CA TRP A 55 9.84 -18.74 11.38
C TRP A 55 10.38 -19.44 12.62
N GLU A 56 11.22 -20.46 12.45
CA GLU A 56 11.88 -21.16 13.54
C GLU A 56 12.91 -20.26 14.23
N ASN A 57 13.66 -19.45 13.48
CA ASN A 57 14.55 -18.44 14.06
C ASN A 57 13.77 -17.32 14.77
N ALA A 58 12.67 -16.86 14.18
CA ALA A 58 11.78 -15.88 14.80
C ALA A 58 11.15 -16.45 16.07
N LYS A 59 10.68 -17.70 16.07
CA LYS A 59 10.19 -18.41 17.26
C LYS A 59 11.28 -18.58 18.31
N LYS A 60 12.52 -18.87 17.95
CA LYS A 60 13.62 -18.98 18.93
C LYS A 60 13.97 -17.65 19.59
N VAL A 61 13.86 -16.54 18.86
CA VAL A 61 14.15 -15.19 19.39
C VAL A 61 12.96 -14.60 20.13
N LEU A 62 11.75 -14.74 19.59
CA LEU A 62 10.51 -14.18 20.14
C LEU A 62 9.79 -15.12 21.10
N GLY A 63 10.03 -16.42 21.04
CA GLY A 63 9.44 -17.44 21.92
C GLY A 63 9.75 -17.18 23.39
N PRO A 64 11.02 -17.11 23.83
CA PRO A 64 11.34 -16.90 25.24
C PRO A 64 10.89 -15.52 25.76
N LEU A 65 10.84 -14.49 24.90
CA LEU A 65 10.29 -13.17 25.24
C LEU A 65 8.75 -13.18 25.32
N GLY A 66 8.08 -13.88 24.40
CA GLY A 66 6.63 -13.98 24.34
C GLY A 66 6.03 -14.93 25.39
N GLU A 67 6.79 -15.93 25.82
CA GLU A 67 6.46 -16.81 26.95
C GLU A 67 6.62 -16.07 28.27
N ARG A 68 7.72 -15.32 28.48
CA ARG A 68 7.91 -14.50 29.69
C ARG A 68 6.88 -13.37 29.81
N ALA A 69 6.58 -12.68 28.70
CA ALA A 69 5.49 -11.72 28.67
C ALA A 69 4.13 -12.40 28.89
N GLY A 70 3.95 -13.62 28.37
CA GLY A 70 2.74 -14.41 28.54
C GLY A 70 2.49 -14.87 29.96
N THR A 71 3.52 -15.31 30.67
CA THR A 71 3.44 -15.75 32.07
C THR A 71 3.22 -14.56 33.00
N LEU A 72 3.84 -13.39 32.74
CA LEU A 72 3.61 -12.16 33.50
C LEU A 72 2.20 -11.59 33.31
N LEU A 73 1.59 -11.77 32.12
CA LEU A 73 0.23 -11.30 31.85
C LEU A 73 -0.86 -12.27 32.35
N GLY A 74 -0.52 -13.53 32.66
CA GLY A 74 -1.44 -14.51 33.25
C GLY A 74 -2.80 -14.58 32.51
N SER A 75 -3.89 -14.39 33.25
CA SER A 75 -5.26 -14.39 32.73
C SER A 75 -5.58 -13.20 31.79
N TYR A 76 -4.85 -12.09 31.87
CA TYR A 76 -5.03 -10.91 31.01
C TYR A 76 -4.40 -11.07 29.62
N ARG A 77 -3.71 -12.17 29.36
CA ARG A 77 -3.11 -12.44 28.04
C ARG A 77 -4.16 -12.44 26.92
N GLN A 78 -5.31 -13.08 27.13
CA GLN A 78 -6.40 -13.17 26.16
C GLN A 78 -6.93 -11.77 25.74
N PRO A 79 -7.38 -10.90 26.66
CA PRO A 79 -7.88 -9.58 26.28
C PRO A 79 -6.79 -8.66 25.70
N VAL A 80 -5.55 -8.74 26.18
CA VAL A 80 -4.44 -7.92 25.64
C VAL A 80 -4.14 -8.31 24.19
N ILE A 81 -4.05 -9.61 23.90
CA ILE A 81 -3.81 -10.08 22.53
C ILE A 81 -4.97 -9.70 21.61
N TYR A 82 -6.21 -9.87 22.06
CA TYR A 82 -7.39 -9.47 21.29
C TYR A 82 -7.36 -7.96 20.97
N ASN A 83 -7.14 -7.10 21.96
CA ASN A 83 -7.06 -5.66 21.77
C ASN A 83 -5.90 -5.26 20.85
N ALA A 84 -4.75 -5.94 20.95
CA ALA A 84 -3.63 -5.71 20.05
C ALA A 84 -3.95 -6.09 18.60
N GLN A 85 -4.71 -7.16 18.37
CA GLN A 85 -5.18 -7.55 17.03
C GLN A 85 -6.14 -6.51 16.46
N VAL A 86 -7.11 -6.04 17.25
CA VAL A 86 -8.02 -4.97 16.83
C VAL A 86 -7.24 -3.69 16.50
N ALA A 87 -6.33 -3.27 17.38
CA ALA A 87 -5.48 -2.10 17.16
C ALA A 87 -4.65 -2.24 15.88
N ARG A 88 -4.11 -3.44 15.59
CA ARG A 88 -3.37 -3.72 14.36
C ARG A 88 -4.23 -3.50 13.11
N GLU A 89 -5.47 -4.01 13.09
CA GLU A 89 -6.35 -3.82 11.94
C GLU A 89 -6.75 -2.34 11.76
N LEU A 90 -6.98 -1.61 12.86
CA LEU A 90 -7.22 -0.17 12.81
C LEU A 90 -6.02 0.58 12.24
N VAL A 91 -4.80 0.28 12.70
CA VAL A 91 -3.57 0.89 12.16
C VAL A 91 -3.41 0.58 10.67
N LYS A 92 -3.74 -0.64 10.24
CA LYS A 92 -3.67 -1.02 8.81
C LYS A 92 -4.65 -0.22 7.95
N GLN A 93 -5.87 -0.01 8.44
CA GLN A 93 -6.86 0.81 7.74
C GLN A 93 -6.39 2.25 7.62
N ILE A 94 -5.89 2.84 8.71
CA ILE A 94 -5.34 4.20 8.74
C ILE A 94 -4.16 4.33 7.77
N TYR A 95 -3.24 3.35 7.77
CA TYR A 95 -2.09 3.35 6.88
C TYR A 95 -2.47 3.46 5.39
N ILE A 96 -3.53 2.75 4.98
CA ILE A 96 -4.04 2.79 3.61
C ILE A 96 -4.85 4.07 3.35
N ALA A 97 -5.73 4.44 4.29
CA ALA A 97 -6.60 5.61 4.17
C ALA A 97 -5.81 6.92 4.09
N GLU A 98 -4.82 7.08 4.97
CA GLU A 98 -3.95 8.26 5.07
C GLU A 98 -2.78 8.24 4.07
N ARG A 99 -2.74 7.26 3.17
CA ARG A 99 -1.71 7.14 2.13
C ARG A 99 -0.28 7.18 2.71
N LEU A 100 -0.09 6.58 3.89
CA LEU A 100 1.23 6.44 4.51
C LEU A 100 2.13 5.45 3.74
N GLN A 101 1.55 4.69 2.82
CA GLN A 101 2.30 3.85 1.91
C GLN A 101 3.13 4.68 0.91
N PRO A 102 4.36 4.25 0.60
CA PRO A 102 5.16 4.93 -0.41
C PRO A 102 4.43 4.95 -1.76
N PRO A 103 4.54 6.04 -2.53
CA PRO A 103 3.91 6.14 -3.85
C PRO A 103 4.46 5.04 -4.77
N SER A 104 3.56 4.33 -5.46
CA SER A 104 3.92 3.23 -6.35
C SER A 104 4.50 3.68 -7.70
N SER A 105 4.27 4.95 -8.08
CA SER A 105 4.75 5.52 -9.33
C SER A 105 5.91 6.48 -9.10
N MET A 106 6.99 6.30 -9.86
CA MET A 106 8.11 7.24 -9.85
C MET A 106 7.74 8.62 -10.40
N ALA A 107 6.77 8.69 -11.32
CA ALA A 107 6.29 9.98 -11.85
C ALA A 107 5.70 10.85 -10.72
N THR A 108 4.98 10.24 -9.77
CA THR A 108 4.42 10.96 -8.63
C THR A 108 5.52 11.59 -7.76
N VAL A 109 6.65 10.91 -7.60
CA VAL A 109 7.80 11.42 -6.83
C VAL A 109 8.46 12.59 -7.56
N THR A 110 8.69 12.45 -8.87
CA THR A 110 9.30 13.52 -9.67
C THR A 110 8.43 14.75 -9.74
N ASP A 111 7.11 14.57 -9.86
CA ASP A 111 6.14 15.67 -9.93
C ASP A 111 6.02 16.40 -8.58
N ALA A 112 6.03 15.66 -7.48
CA ALA A 112 6.06 16.24 -6.14
C ALA A 112 7.32 17.09 -5.94
N TYR A 113 8.49 16.57 -6.34
CA TYR A 113 9.75 17.29 -6.23
C TYR A 113 9.79 18.54 -7.11
N SER A 114 9.38 18.45 -8.38
CA SER A 114 9.36 19.60 -9.29
C SER A 114 8.42 20.70 -8.79
N THR A 115 7.27 20.32 -8.23
CA THR A 115 6.30 21.24 -7.62
C THR A 115 6.87 21.92 -6.37
N LEU A 116 7.47 21.16 -5.45
CA LEU A 116 8.10 21.72 -4.26
C LEU A 116 9.22 22.69 -4.63
N TRP A 117 10.08 22.30 -5.57
CA TRP A 117 11.20 23.12 -6.01
C TRP A 117 10.75 24.41 -6.72
N GLY A 118 9.69 24.32 -7.53
CA GLY A 118 9.06 25.49 -8.15
C GLY A 118 8.51 26.47 -7.13
N ARG A 119 7.83 25.98 -6.10
CA ARG A 119 7.29 26.82 -5.01
C ARG A 119 8.38 27.42 -4.13
N ALA A 120 9.39 26.62 -3.76
CA ALA A 120 10.49 27.05 -2.91
C ALA A 120 11.28 28.23 -3.52
N LYS A 121 11.45 28.24 -4.86
CA LYS A 121 12.14 29.33 -5.57
C LYS A 121 11.27 30.57 -5.79
N SER A 122 9.97 30.53 -5.53
CA SER A 122 9.05 31.64 -5.78
C SER A 122 9.00 32.60 -4.58
N PRO A 123 9.41 33.88 -4.72
CA PRO A 123 9.27 34.85 -3.64
C PRO A 123 7.81 35.16 -3.31
N ALA A 124 6.91 35.07 -4.29
CA ALA A 124 5.48 35.29 -4.10
C ALA A 124 4.85 34.20 -3.20
N TYR A 125 5.32 32.96 -3.31
CA TYR A 125 4.86 31.86 -2.45
C TYR A 125 5.18 32.12 -0.98
N TRP A 126 6.42 32.53 -0.67
CA TRP A 126 6.83 32.85 0.69
C TRP A 126 6.09 34.06 1.27
N ARG A 127 5.85 35.11 0.47
CA ARG A 127 5.02 36.24 0.90
C ARG A 127 3.59 35.81 1.21
N GLY A 128 3.00 34.96 0.36
CA GLY A 128 1.67 34.41 0.59
C GLY A 128 1.59 33.60 1.89
N ILE A 129 2.57 32.74 2.15
CA ILE A 129 2.66 31.94 3.38
C ILE A 129 2.69 32.84 4.63
N LEU A 130 3.45 33.93 4.59
CA LEU A 130 3.59 34.85 5.72
C LEU A 130 2.30 35.63 5.98
N VAL A 131 1.68 36.16 4.92
CA VAL A 131 0.44 36.96 5.03
C VAL A 131 -0.75 36.10 5.45
N ASN A 132 -0.85 34.88 4.92
CA ASN A 132 -1.99 33.99 5.17
C ASN A 132 -1.84 33.17 6.45
N GLY A 133 -0.71 33.27 7.16
CA GLY A 133 -0.45 32.50 8.38
C GLY A 133 -0.12 31.01 8.16
N GLU A 134 0.05 30.58 6.90
CA GLU A 134 0.35 29.18 6.56
C GLU A 134 1.74 28.72 7.04
N TRP A 135 2.60 29.64 7.48
CA TRP A 135 3.93 29.33 8.01
C TRP A 135 3.88 28.38 9.21
N VAL A 136 2.80 28.42 10.01
CA VAL A 136 2.58 27.48 11.11
C VAL A 136 2.43 26.05 10.58
N LYS A 137 1.64 25.86 9.53
CA LYS A 137 1.43 24.56 8.89
C LYS A 137 2.73 24.03 8.29
N VAL A 138 3.50 24.89 7.62
CA VAL A 138 4.82 24.53 7.10
C VAL A 138 5.77 24.13 8.24
N GLY A 139 5.73 24.84 9.37
CA GLY A 139 6.51 24.51 10.56
C GLY A 139 6.15 23.16 11.17
N VAL A 140 4.85 22.86 11.29
CA VAL A 140 4.37 21.54 11.75
C VAL A 140 4.86 20.43 10.82
N TYR A 141 4.71 20.59 9.51
CA TYR A 141 5.21 19.61 8.54
C TYR A 141 6.73 19.45 8.57
N ALA A 142 7.49 20.53 8.82
CA ALA A 142 8.92 20.44 9.00
C ALA A 142 9.29 19.63 10.26
N ALA A 143 8.58 19.83 11.37
CA ALA A 143 8.78 19.06 12.60
C ALA A 143 8.41 17.58 12.41
N GLU A 144 7.32 17.28 11.70
CA GLU A 144 6.93 15.91 11.35
C GLU A 144 7.99 15.23 10.47
N ALA A 145 8.46 15.91 9.42
CA ALA A 145 9.52 15.41 8.55
C ALA A 145 10.82 15.14 9.32
N TYR A 146 11.19 16.03 10.25
CA TYR A 146 12.33 15.83 11.14
C TYR A 146 12.14 14.62 12.06
N GLY A 147 10.94 14.42 12.60
CA GLY A 147 10.59 13.25 13.39
C GLY A 147 10.76 11.94 12.61
N ILE A 148 10.22 11.89 11.38
CA ILE A 148 10.35 10.71 10.50
C ILE A 148 11.82 10.44 10.16
N PHE A 149 12.61 11.50 9.89
CA PHE A 149 14.05 11.37 9.65
C PHE A 149 14.77 10.72 10.84
N LYS A 150 14.47 11.14 12.08
CA LYS A 150 15.05 10.55 13.29
C LYS A 150 14.64 9.10 13.52
N ILE A 151 13.41 8.73 13.17
CA ILE A 151 12.98 7.31 13.18
C ILE A 151 13.84 6.50 12.19
N GLY A 152 14.11 7.06 11.01
CA GLY A 152 15.04 6.47 10.04
C GLY A 152 16.44 6.26 10.61
N GLU A 153 16.99 7.25 11.32
CA GLU A 153 18.29 7.11 12.01
C GLU A 153 18.27 6.02 13.09
N ILE A 154 17.20 5.92 13.88
CA ILE A 154 17.02 4.87 14.90
C ILE A 154 17.04 3.48 14.25
N LEU A 155 16.34 3.31 13.12
CA LEU A 155 16.33 2.06 12.37
C LEU A 155 17.70 1.77 11.74
N GLY A 156 18.36 2.78 11.16
CA GLY A 156 19.68 2.63 10.54
C GLY A 156 20.77 2.25 11.55
N ARG A 157 20.76 2.84 12.75
CA ARG A 157 21.70 2.52 13.83
C ARG A 157 21.27 1.33 14.70
N ARG A 158 20.02 0.86 14.53
CA ARG A 158 19.38 -0.23 15.30
C ARG A 158 19.45 -0.03 16.83
N SER A 159 19.45 1.23 17.28
CA SER A 159 19.50 1.61 18.69
C SER A 159 18.53 2.75 18.96
N LEU A 160 17.75 2.63 20.04
CA LEU A 160 16.81 3.67 20.45
C LEU A 160 17.54 4.89 21.03
N VAL A 161 18.62 4.66 21.79
CA VAL A 161 19.39 5.71 22.48
C VAL A 161 20.87 5.60 22.11
N GLY A 162 21.43 6.68 21.58
CA GLY A 162 22.86 6.77 21.24
C GLY A 162 23.37 5.71 20.25
N TYR A 163 24.69 5.66 20.10
CA TYR A 163 25.39 4.56 19.42
C TYR A 163 25.89 3.59 20.49
N ASN A 164 25.78 2.29 20.20
CA ASN A 164 26.41 1.26 21.02
C ASN A 164 27.91 1.26 20.68
N LEU A 165 28.73 1.80 21.57
CA LEU A 165 30.18 1.91 21.42
C LEU A 165 30.93 0.82 22.21
N HIS A 166 30.28 -0.31 22.47
CA HIS A 166 30.79 -1.42 23.28
C HIS A 166 31.22 -2.60 22.40
#